data_AF-A0A9P6ZDM1-F1
#
_entry.id   AF-A0A9P6ZDM1-F1
#
_cell.length_a   1.000
_cell.length_b   1.000
_cell.length_c   1.000
_cell.angle_alpha   90.00
_cell.angle_beta   90.00
_cell.angle_gamma   90.00
#
_symmetry.space_group_name_H-M   'P 1'
#
loop_
_entity.id
_entity.type
_entity.pdbx_description
1 polymer ?
#
loop_
_entity_poly.entity_id
_entity_poly.type
_entity_poly.pdbx_seq_one_letter_code
_entity_poly.pdbx_strand_id
1 'polypeptide(L)'
;MSTVKVNPHRPYYTPGIHHYNYTSLPSADSSAPYLLEDTQKHDHLKSLTTRCTSFALLKLLVTMLTSPFEVGTTLLQVQYSPHEDLEVLGAPVTGSVQPLQASHFSDEEDDEEEDTFYRKPERISTDTARLNKLELFSVSVYDDQNRPVHQMAPMQGGGVLEILSLIVKHPTEGWNSLEKGQRVTWIYEMLRTILRPALESSLNDLFGLYDDTIPLMHLDNVTPNITTLVASHLVVGVLLSPLEIIRTRLIVQSASPLCSKYKGAFHALRTMFAEEGGLRGVYLSKNLVPTLLYHGITPLLACSAPLIIARTLGISAVDSPILYGAAEFALSTFGLLLMLPLETIRKRLHCQVPVTNESFKSTVALRPVPYRGILDAVYRIMKEEGTRTKSSAQKKQIRKKTKFSDTDTTTSDTDEDVFLRPKQIRPVTSAWGIHGLYRGFTMQLAANAMVFVFHAMNGLEEGLNSTT
;
A
#
# COMPACT_ATOMS: atom_id res chain seq x y z
N MET A 1 -83.12 -2.38 -33.98
CA MET A 1 -83.54 -1.96 -32.63
C MET A 1 -83.01 -3.00 -31.64
N SER A 2 -81.82 -2.78 -31.09
CA SER A 2 -81.31 -3.48 -29.90
C SER A 2 -80.29 -2.56 -29.25
N THR A 3 -80.65 -2.05 -28.08
CA THR A 3 -79.91 -1.05 -27.32
C THR A 3 -78.73 -1.71 -26.59
N VAL A 4 -77.51 -1.31 -26.91
CA VAL A 4 -76.30 -1.75 -26.20
C VAL A 4 -76.22 -1.01 -24.87
N LYS A 5 -76.31 -1.73 -23.74
CA LYS A 5 -76.02 -1.19 -22.40
C LYS A 5 -74.51 -1.00 -22.26
N VAL A 6 -74.08 0.26 -22.19
CA VAL A 6 -72.68 0.63 -21.87
C VAL A 6 -72.47 0.52 -20.36
N ASN A 7 -71.40 -0.15 -19.95
CA ASN A 7 -71.03 -0.34 -18.55
C ASN A 7 -70.37 0.96 -18.00
N PRO A 8 -70.94 1.63 -16.97
CA PRO A 8 -70.57 3.01 -16.60
C PRO A 8 -69.16 3.19 -16.01
N HIS A 9 -68.43 2.11 -15.73
CA HIS A 9 -67.08 2.20 -15.15
C HIS A 9 -65.93 2.01 -16.15
N ARG A 10 -66.21 1.76 -17.44
CA ARG A 10 -65.16 1.58 -18.48
C ARG A 10 -65.61 2.13 -19.84
N PRO A 11 -65.53 3.46 -20.06
CA PRO A 11 -66.07 4.11 -21.26
C PRO A 11 -65.31 3.80 -22.57
N TYR A 12 -64.15 3.14 -22.53
CA TYR A 12 -63.32 2.85 -23.71
C TYR A 12 -63.23 1.36 -24.09
N TYR A 13 -63.98 0.47 -23.43
CA TYR A 13 -63.92 -0.95 -23.76
C TYR A 13 -64.89 -1.30 -24.90
N THR A 14 -64.36 -1.45 -26.11
CA THR A 14 -65.06 -2.10 -27.22
C THR A 14 -64.62 -3.57 -27.32
N PRO A 15 -65.52 -4.56 -27.22
CA PRO A 15 -65.15 -5.95 -27.45
C PRO A 15 -64.75 -6.13 -28.92
N GLY A 16 -63.49 -6.46 -29.16
CA GLY A 16 -62.91 -6.57 -30.50
C GLY A 16 -63.58 -7.68 -31.31
N ILE A 17 -64.20 -7.29 -32.41
CA ILE A 17 -64.70 -8.18 -33.46
C ILE A 17 -63.49 -8.63 -34.29
N HIS A 18 -63.27 -9.94 -34.35
CA HIS A 18 -62.14 -10.60 -35.01
C HIS A 18 -62.07 -10.30 -36.51
N HIS A 19 -60.96 -9.72 -36.97
CA HIS A 19 -60.51 -9.84 -38.35
C HIS A 19 -59.04 -10.29 -38.41
N TYR A 20 -58.82 -11.28 -39.27
CA TYR A 20 -57.64 -12.10 -39.49
C TYR A 20 -56.37 -11.29 -39.80
N ASN A 21 -55.28 -11.58 -39.07
CA ASN A 21 -53.90 -11.72 -39.54
C ASN A 21 -52.95 -11.71 -38.34
N TYR A 22 -52.70 -12.86 -37.73
CA TYR A 22 -51.40 -13.19 -37.12
C TYR A 22 -51.27 -14.72 -37.00
N THR A 23 -50.03 -15.16 -37.22
CA THR A 23 -49.49 -16.51 -37.25
C THR A 23 -50.08 -17.45 -36.19
N SER A 24 -50.57 -18.61 -36.63
CA SER A 24 -51.08 -19.68 -35.77
C SER A 24 -49.99 -20.22 -34.84
N LEU A 25 -50.13 -19.98 -33.54
CA LEU A 25 -49.51 -20.81 -32.51
C LEU A 25 -50.29 -22.14 -32.46
N PRO A 26 -49.62 -23.31 -32.42
CA PRO A 26 -50.31 -24.56 -32.23
C PRO A 26 -50.91 -24.62 -30.82
N SER A 27 -52.18 -25.00 -30.77
CA SER A 27 -52.98 -25.27 -29.58
C SER A 27 -52.28 -26.29 -28.67
N ALA A 28 -52.14 -25.93 -27.40
CA ALA A 28 -51.65 -26.81 -26.35
C ALA A 28 -52.68 -27.91 -26.07
N ASP A 29 -52.34 -29.15 -26.42
CA ASP A 29 -52.87 -30.36 -25.79
C ASP A 29 -51.73 -31.38 -25.72
N SER A 30 -50.93 -31.29 -24.65
CA SER A 30 -50.26 -32.40 -23.93
C SER A 30 -49.09 -31.89 -23.07
N SER A 31 -49.33 -31.84 -21.75
CA SER A 31 -48.36 -32.02 -20.66
C SER A 31 -46.89 -31.58 -20.86
N ALA A 32 -46.56 -30.31 -20.55
CA ALA A 32 -45.23 -29.95 -20.01
C ALA A 32 -45.18 -28.50 -19.44
N PRO A 33 -45.59 -28.25 -18.19
CA PRO A 33 -45.36 -26.95 -17.54
C PRO A 33 -44.12 -26.92 -16.63
N TYR A 34 -43.15 -27.83 -16.79
CA TYR A 34 -41.94 -27.84 -15.95
C TYR A 34 -40.60 -27.78 -16.70
N LEU A 35 -40.57 -27.95 -18.02
CA LEU A 35 -39.30 -27.96 -18.78
C LEU A 35 -38.91 -26.62 -19.42
N LEU A 36 -39.86 -25.72 -19.69
CA LEU A 36 -39.55 -24.44 -20.34
C LEU A 36 -39.09 -23.33 -19.36
N GLU A 37 -39.56 -23.37 -18.11
CA GLU A 37 -39.06 -22.43 -17.09
C GLU A 37 -37.66 -22.84 -16.60
N ASP A 38 -37.37 -24.14 -16.59
CA ASP A 38 -36.04 -24.65 -16.29
C ASP A 38 -35.05 -24.31 -17.41
N THR A 39 -35.40 -24.44 -18.69
CA THR A 39 -34.51 -24.01 -19.78
C THR A 39 -34.27 -22.51 -19.79
N GLN A 40 -35.30 -21.68 -19.59
CA GLN A 40 -35.14 -20.23 -19.56
C GLN A 40 -34.33 -19.76 -18.34
N LYS A 41 -34.57 -20.30 -17.14
CA LYS A 41 -33.71 -20.06 -15.96
C LYS A 41 -32.29 -20.56 -16.21
N HIS A 42 -32.12 -21.72 -16.84
CA HIS A 42 -30.80 -22.28 -17.11
C HIS A 42 -30.03 -21.46 -18.14
N ASP A 43 -30.70 -20.83 -19.12
CA ASP A 43 -30.09 -19.92 -20.10
C ASP A 43 -29.77 -18.55 -19.49
N HIS A 44 -30.61 -18.02 -18.61
CA HIS A 44 -30.29 -16.83 -17.81
C HIS A 44 -29.14 -17.08 -16.84
N LEU A 45 -29.10 -18.25 -16.19
CA LEU A 45 -27.99 -18.64 -15.33
C LEU A 45 -26.72 -18.86 -16.13
N LYS A 46 -26.76 -19.53 -17.28
CA LYS A 46 -25.59 -19.71 -18.16
C LYS A 46 -25.08 -18.38 -18.70
N SER A 47 -25.96 -17.47 -19.12
CA SER A 47 -25.55 -16.15 -19.58
C SER A 47 -24.99 -15.29 -18.44
N LEU A 48 -25.58 -15.36 -17.24
CA LEU A 48 -25.07 -14.69 -16.04
C LEU A 48 -23.72 -15.26 -15.61
N THR A 49 -23.56 -16.59 -15.53
CA THR A 49 -22.28 -17.21 -15.20
C THR A 49 -21.23 -16.88 -16.25
N THR A 50 -21.58 -16.86 -17.54
CA THR A 50 -20.65 -16.48 -18.62
C THR A 50 -20.22 -15.02 -18.50
N ARG A 51 -21.12 -14.10 -18.13
CA ARG A 51 -20.79 -12.69 -17.88
C ARG A 51 -19.93 -12.51 -16.63
N CYS A 52 -20.23 -13.24 -15.55
CA CYS A 52 -19.44 -13.19 -14.33
C CYS A 52 -18.04 -13.78 -14.53
N THR A 53 -17.91 -14.88 -15.26
CA THR A 53 -16.62 -15.50 -15.56
C THR A 53 -15.80 -14.63 -16.50
N SER A 54 -16.40 -14.06 -17.54
CA SER A 54 -15.70 -13.15 -18.44
C SER A 54 -15.22 -11.89 -17.71
N PHE A 55 -16.04 -11.32 -16.84
CA PHE A 55 -15.66 -10.20 -15.98
C PHE A 55 -14.52 -10.57 -15.04
N ALA A 56 -14.60 -11.74 -14.39
CA ALA A 56 -13.58 -12.22 -13.46
C ALA A 56 -12.24 -12.48 -14.16
N LEU A 57 -12.26 -13.04 -15.36
CA LEU A 57 -11.06 -13.27 -16.20
C LEU A 57 -10.47 -11.95 -16.70
N LEU A 58 -11.31 -11.00 -17.12
CA LEU A 58 -10.84 -9.67 -17.51
C LEU A 58 -10.18 -8.96 -16.33
N LYS A 59 -10.78 -9.04 -15.14
CA LYS A 59 -10.18 -8.51 -13.91
C LYS A 59 -8.88 -9.23 -13.57
N LEU A 60 -8.77 -10.54 -13.79
CA LEU A 60 -7.53 -11.28 -13.60
C LEU A 60 -6.43 -10.77 -14.54
N LEU A 61 -6.75 -10.57 -15.82
CA LEU A 61 -5.79 -10.07 -16.81
C LEU A 61 -5.34 -8.65 -16.49
N VAL A 62 -6.27 -7.76 -16.16
CA VAL A 62 -5.94 -6.37 -15.77
C VAL A 62 -5.04 -6.36 -14.53
N THR A 63 -5.39 -7.14 -13.50
CA THR A 63 -4.58 -7.21 -12.28
C THR A 63 -3.19 -7.80 -12.57
N MET A 64 -3.08 -8.82 -13.42
CA MET A 64 -1.79 -9.39 -13.85
C MET A 64 -0.91 -8.33 -14.53
N LEU A 65 -1.47 -7.53 -15.45
CA LEU A 65 -0.74 -6.47 -16.13
C LEU A 65 -0.26 -5.37 -15.17
N THR A 66 -1.05 -5.06 -14.13
CA THR A 66 -0.69 -4.04 -13.13
C THR A 66 0.22 -4.55 -12.02
N SER A 67 0.33 -5.87 -11.83
CA SER A 67 1.05 -6.50 -10.72
C SER A 67 2.53 -6.09 -10.60
N PRO A 68 3.32 -5.97 -11.68
CA PRO A 68 4.74 -5.62 -11.55
C PRO A 68 4.93 -4.21 -11.00
N PHE A 69 4.06 -3.30 -11.41
CA PHE A 69 4.06 -1.92 -10.97
C PHE A 69 3.66 -1.80 -9.49
N GLU A 70 2.69 -2.59 -9.09
CA GLU A 70 2.26 -2.67 -7.70
C GLU A 70 3.36 -3.24 -6.78
N VAL A 71 4.03 -4.31 -7.20
CA VAL A 71 5.17 -4.87 -6.48
C VAL A 71 6.30 -3.86 -6.38
N GLY A 72 6.64 -3.16 -7.47
CA GLY A 72 7.66 -2.11 -7.45
C GLY A 72 7.34 -0.97 -6.49
N THR A 73 6.12 -0.44 -6.50
CA THR A 73 5.70 0.65 -5.60
C THR A 73 5.70 0.23 -4.13
N THR A 74 5.15 -0.95 -3.83
CA THR A 74 5.06 -1.46 -2.45
C THR A 74 6.44 -1.69 -1.85
N LEU A 75 7.37 -2.30 -2.61
CA LEU A 75 8.76 -2.50 -2.17
C LEU A 75 9.45 -1.16 -1.91
N LEU A 76 9.27 -0.17 -2.80
CA LEU A 76 9.86 1.16 -2.66
C LEU A 76 9.31 1.91 -1.43
N GLN A 77 8.00 1.84 -1.18
CA GLN A 77 7.36 2.50 -0.03
C GLN A 77 7.77 1.88 1.32
N VAL A 78 7.93 0.56 1.34
CA VAL A 78 8.31 -0.19 2.56
C VAL A 78 9.80 -0.09 2.86
N GLN A 79 10.63 0.15 1.84
CA GLN A 79 12.08 0.20 1.96
C GLN A 79 12.58 1.16 3.04
N TYR A 80 13.32 0.62 4.00
CA TYR A 80 14.10 1.39 4.96
C TYR A 80 15.41 1.87 4.33
N SER A 81 15.72 3.16 4.47
CA SER A 81 17.03 3.69 4.08
C SER A 81 17.45 4.80 5.03
N PRO A 82 18.17 4.46 6.12
CA PRO A 82 18.61 5.44 7.09
C PRO A 82 19.63 6.39 6.47
N HIS A 83 19.78 7.57 7.06
CA HIS A 83 20.90 8.45 6.73
C HIS A 83 22.24 7.85 7.19
N GLU A 84 23.31 7.98 6.39
CA GLU A 84 24.65 7.42 6.70
C GLU A 84 25.21 7.93 8.03
N ASP A 85 24.83 9.13 8.47
CA ASP A 85 25.32 9.75 9.72
C ASP A 85 24.48 9.40 10.97
N LEU A 86 23.41 8.60 10.83
CA LEU A 86 22.62 8.10 11.96
C LEU A 86 22.83 6.59 12.10
N GLU A 87 23.75 6.20 12.98
CA GLU A 87 23.82 4.82 13.46
C GLU A 87 22.51 4.49 14.19
N VAL A 88 21.69 3.70 13.52
CA VAL A 88 20.44 3.20 14.10
C VAL A 88 20.85 2.10 15.08
N LEU A 89 20.71 2.38 16.37
CA LEU A 89 20.80 1.39 17.45
C LEU A 89 19.90 0.18 17.13
N GLY A 90 20.47 -0.84 16.52
CA GLY A 90 19.85 -2.15 16.38
C GLY A 90 19.98 -2.88 17.70
N ALA A 91 18.87 -3.22 18.36
CA ALA A 91 18.93 -4.18 19.46
C ALA A 91 19.46 -5.52 18.91
N PRO A 92 20.35 -6.23 19.64
CA PRO A 92 20.85 -7.50 19.17
C PRO A 92 19.71 -8.49 19.03
N VAL A 93 19.63 -9.17 17.89
CA VAL A 93 18.88 -10.41 17.75
C VAL A 93 19.59 -11.42 18.66
N THR A 94 19.04 -11.66 19.85
CA THR A 94 19.45 -12.76 20.72
C THR A 94 19.17 -14.08 20.03
N GLY A 95 20.12 -14.53 19.20
CA GLY A 95 20.30 -15.93 18.88
C GLY A 95 20.95 -16.64 20.06
N SER A 96 20.48 -17.85 20.35
CA SER A 96 20.96 -18.79 21.37
C SER A 96 20.66 -18.44 22.84
N VAL A 97 19.51 -18.92 23.33
CA VAL A 97 19.34 -19.21 24.76
C VAL A 97 19.82 -20.65 24.98
N GLN A 98 21.04 -20.80 25.49
CA GLN A 98 21.41 -21.97 26.29
C GLN A 98 21.05 -21.66 27.75
N PRO A 99 20.51 -22.61 28.53
CA PRO A 99 20.10 -22.35 29.90
C PRO A 99 21.33 -22.27 30.81
N LEU A 100 21.63 -21.07 31.33
CA LEU A 100 22.65 -20.89 32.36
C LEU A 100 22.06 -21.18 33.73
N GLN A 101 22.66 -22.17 34.38
CA GLN A 101 22.43 -22.63 35.74
C GLN A 101 22.48 -21.48 36.76
N ALA A 102 21.60 -21.57 37.75
CA ALA A 102 21.61 -20.73 38.94
C ALA A 102 22.93 -20.88 39.70
N SER A 103 23.69 -19.79 39.87
CA SER A 103 24.80 -19.72 40.82
C SER A 103 24.35 -19.02 42.09
N HIS A 104 24.33 -19.84 43.14
CA HIS A 104 24.47 -19.57 44.57
C HIS A 104 24.88 -18.12 44.93
N PHE A 105 24.05 -17.46 45.74
CA PHE A 105 24.49 -16.38 46.62
C PHE A 105 25.10 -17.03 47.88
N SER A 106 26.24 -16.51 48.32
CA SER A 106 26.80 -16.73 49.65
C SER A 106 26.94 -15.37 50.31
N ASP A 107 26.23 -15.19 51.42
CA ASP A 107 26.36 -14.08 52.34
C ASP A 107 27.73 -14.12 53.01
N GLU A 108 28.43 -12.99 53.03
CA GLU A 108 29.43 -12.68 54.04
C GLU A 108 29.00 -11.36 54.70
N GLU A 109 28.61 -11.48 55.96
CA GLU A 109 28.41 -10.40 56.92
C GLU A 109 29.78 -9.82 57.31
N ASP A 110 29.91 -8.50 57.34
CA ASP A 110 30.85 -7.85 58.24
C ASP A 110 30.30 -6.47 58.63
N ASP A 111 30.10 -6.33 59.94
CA ASP A 111 29.69 -5.13 60.66
C ASP A 111 30.86 -4.15 60.78
N GLU A 112 30.59 -2.84 60.76
CA GLU A 112 31.20 -1.88 61.69
C GLU A 112 30.48 -0.52 61.63
N GLU A 113 30.24 0.03 62.82
CA GLU A 113 29.43 1.20 63.13
C GLU A 113 30.15 2.55 62.90
N GLU A 114 29.34 3.61 62.89
CA GLU A 114 29.60 4.97 63.40
C GLU A 114 29.83 6.12 62.39
N ASP A 115 28.75 6.90 62.27
CA ASP A 115 28.63 8.36 62.10
C ASP A 115 29.68 9.15 61.29
N THR A 116 29.24 9.68 60.15
CA THR A 116 29.61 11.04 59.72
C THR A 116 28.51 11.69 58.88
N PHE A 117 27.64 12.40 59.58
CA PHE A 117 26.68 13.36 59.06
C PHE A 117 27.43 14.50 58.32
N TYR A 118 27.02 14.74 57.07
CA TYR A 118 27.52 15.70 56.05
C TYR A 118 28.62 15.24 55.09
N ARG A 119 28.22 14.57 53.99
CA ARG A 119 28.98 14.57 52.72
C ARG A 119 28.05 14.95 51.55
N LYS A 120 28.40 16.02 50.82
CA LYS A 120 27.74 16.44 49.56
C LYS A 120 27.73 15.25 48.58
N PRO A 121 26.67 15.05 47.76
CA PRO A 121 26.70 14.00 46.75
C PRO A 121 27.78 14.32 45.71
N GLU A 122 28.82 13.49 45.71
CA GLU A 122 29.83 13.44 44.68
C GLU A 122 29.15 13.00 43.38
N ARG A 123 29.40 13.73 42.29
CA ARG A 123 28.86 13.37 40.97
C ARG A 123 29.40 11.99 40.64
N ILE A 124 28.52 11.00 40.51
CA ILE A 124 28.84 9.71 39.91
C ILE A 124 29.24 10.02 38.47
N SER A 125 30.54 10.12 38.25
CA SER A 125 31.17 9.98 36.95
C SER A 125 30.86 8.55 36.52
N THR A 126 29.78 8.36 35.77
CA THR A 126 29.54 7.09 35.11
C THR A 126 30.71 6.88 34.17
N ASP A 127 31.60 5.96 34.53
CA ASP A 127 32.71 5.50 33.72
C ASP A 127 32.18 5.04 32.36
N THR A 128 32.23 5.93 31.39
CA THR A 128 31.91 5.71 29.97
C THR A 128 32.90 4.75 29.29
N ALA A 129 33.85 4.17 30.04
CA ALA A 129 34.93 3.33 29.50
C ALA A 129 34.59 1.84 29.43
N ARG A 130 33.59 1.34 30.18
CA ARG A 130 33.25 -0.11 30.18
C ARG A 130 32.14 -0.54 29.22
N LEU A 131 31.54 0.40 28.49
CA LEU A 131 30.50 0.13 27.49
C LEU A 131 31.04 -0.09 26.06
N ASN A 132 32.37 -0.15 25.89
CA ASN A 132 33.02 -0.26 24.57
C ASN A 132 33.45 -1.69 24.18
N LYS A 133 32.97 -2.75 24.86
CA LYS A 133 33.39 -4.14 24.55
C LYS A 133 32.27 -5.10 24.12
N LEU A 134 31.06 -4.60 23.92
CA LEU A 134 30.04 -5.27 23.12
C LEU A 134 29.94 -4.50 21.82
N GLU A 135 30.75 -4.90 20.83
CA GLU A 135 30.62 -4.43 19.46
C GLU A 135 29.23 -4.80 18.95
N LEU A 136 28.29 -3.89 19.16
CA LEU A 136 26.98 -3.89 18.54
C LEU A 136 27.24 -3.61 17.06
N PHE A 137 27.44 -4.65 16.25
CA PHE A 137 27.55 -4.51 14.80
C PHE A 137 26.25 -3.90 14.25
N SER A 138 26.19 -2.57 14.15
CA SER A 138 25.16 -1.88 13.39
C SER A 138 25.46 -2.12 11.91
N VAL A 139 24.91 -3.21 11.36
CA VAL A 139 25.03 -3.50 9.92
C VAL A 139 24.32 -2.38 9.17
N SER A 140 25.10 -1.51 8.54
CA SER A 140 24.54 -0.43 7.73
C SER A 140 23.80 -1.03 6.53
N VAL A 141 22.63 -0.48 6.19
CA VAL A 141 21.83 -0.96 5.04
C VAL A 141 22.59 -0.84 3.70
N TYR A 142 23.60 0.04 3.66
CA TYR A 142 24.46 0.31 2.50
C TYR A 142 25.69 -0.59 2.43
N ASP A 143 25.95 -1.42 3.44
CA ASP A 143 27.06 -2.36 3.40
C ASP A 143 26.72 -3.52 2.44
N ASP A 144 27.25 -3.43 1.21
CA ASP A 144 27.06 -4.45 0.18
C ASP A 144 27.80 -5.76 0.49
N GLN A 145 28.83 -5.75 1.37
CA GLN A 145 29.64 -6.95 1.67
C GLN A 145 28.95 -7.87 2.68
N ASN A 146 28.32 -7.28 3.70
CA ASN A 146 27.64 -8.01 4.77
C ASN A 146 26.13 -8.17 4.54
N ARG A 147 25.64 -7.83 3.33
CA ARG A 147 24.21 -7.94 3.00
C ARG A 147 23.80 -9.41 2.88
N PRO A 148 22.70 -9.84 3.55
CA PRO A 148 22.22 -11.19 3.37
C PRO A 148 21.68 -11.42 1.96
N VAL A 149 21.91 -12.62 1.42
CA VAL A 149 21.62 -12.99 0.01
C VAL A 149 20.17 -12.77 -0.41
N HIS A 150 19.23 -12.76 0.53
CA HIS A 150 17.81 -12.56 0.25
C HIS A 150 17.39 -11.08 0.13
N GLN A 151 18.26 -10.15 0.51
CA GLN A 151 17.95 -8.72 0.57
C GLN A 151 18.57 -7.99 -0.62
N MET A 152 17.78 -7.13 -1.27
CA MET A 152 18.22 -6.31 -2.39
C MET A 152 18.98 -5.06 -1.93
N ALA A 153 19.80 -4.53 -2.84
CA ALA A 153 20.38 -3.21 -2.70
C ALA A 153 19.31 -2.12 -2.58
N PRO A 154 19.56 -1.06 -1.80
CA PRO A 154 18.59 0.00 -1.65
C PRO A 154 18.29 0.67 -3.01
N MET A 155 17.02 0.61 -3.43
CA MET A 155 16.52 1.21 -4.68
C MET A 155 16.45 2.74 -4.50
N GLN A 156 17.46 3.48 -4.96
CA GLN A 156 17.47 4.95 -4.87
C GLN A 156 17.41 5.60 -6.26
N GLY A 157 16.39 6.43 -6.48
CA GLY A 157 16.39 7.45 -7.53
C GLY A 157 16.28 6.99 -8.99
N GLY A 158 16.14 5.68 -9.23
CA GLY A 158 15.96 5.12 -10.57
C GLY A 158 14.55 5.25 -11.13
N GLY A 159 14.43 5.17 -12.46
CA GLY A 159 13.13 5.12 -13.14
C GLY A 159 12.34 3.84 -12.82
N VAL A 160 11.05 3.80 -13.13
CA VAL A 160 10.18 2.62 -12.86
C VAL A 160 10.75 1.34 -13.48
N LEU A 161 11.22 1.44 -14.72
CA LEU A 161 11.82 0.31 -15.45
C LEU A 161 13.16 -0.14 -14.84
N GLU A 162 13.90 0.76 -14.22
CA GLU A 162 15.16 0.42 -13.56
C GLU A 162 14.91 -0.36 -12.28
N ILE A 163 13.92 0.06 -11.48
CA ILE A 163 13.45 -0.67 -10.29
C ILE A 163 12.96 -2.07 -10.69
N LEU A 164 12.16 -2.14 -11.74
CA LEU A 164 11.64 -3.41 -12.25
C LEU A 164 12.77 -4.32 -12.75
N SER A 165 13.71 -3.76 -13.51
CA SER A 165 14.88 -4.49 -14.00
C SER A 165 15.76 -4.99 -12.86
N LEU A 166 15.91 -4.22 -11.78
CA LEU A 166 16.66 -4.62 -10.60
C LEU A 166 16.01 -5.83 -9.90
N ILE A 167 14.68 -5.81 -9.76
CA ILE A 167 13.93 -6.92 -9.15
C ILE A 167 14.10 -8.19 -9.97
N VAL A 168 13.94 -8.07 -11.30
CA VAL A 168 14.05 -9.21 -12.24
C VAL A 168 15.46 -9.79 -12.29
N LYS A 169 16.49 -8.94 -12.22
CA LYS A 169 17.90 -9.36 -12.26
C LYS A 169 18.38 -9.99 -10.96
N HIS A 170 17.65 -9.81 -9.86
CA HIS A 170 18.08 -10.33 -8.56
C HIS A 170 17.99 -11.87 -8.53
N PRO A 171 19.08 -12.57 -8.17
CA PRO A 171 19.18 -14.03 -8.32
C PRO A 171 18.18 -14.82 -7.48
N THR A 172 17.70 -14.26 -6.36
CA THR A 172 16.72 -14.94 -5.49
C THR A 172 15.25 -14.68 -5.85
N GLU A 173 14.96 -13.73 -6.74
CA GLU A 173 13.60 -13.19 -6.95
C GLU A 173 13.08 -13.47 -8.36
N GLY A 174 13.88 -13.13 -9.39
CA GLY A 174 13.53 -13.38 -10.79
C GLY A 174 12.21 -12.73 -11.24
N TRP A 175 11.68 -13.20 -12.37
CA TRP A 175 10.45 -12.67 -12.98
C TRP A 175 9.18 -13.01 -12.19
N ASN A 176 9.13 -14.20 -11.59
CA ASN A 176 7.96 -14.65 -10.83
C ASN A 176 7.73 -13.82 -9.56
N SER A 177 8.75 -13.10 -9.08
CA SER A 177 8.58 -12.16 -7.96
C SER A 177 7.66 -10.98 -8.30
N LEU A 178 7.54 -10.61 -9.57
CA LEU A 178 6.71 -9.46 -9.99
C LEU A 178 5.22 -9.72 -9.82
N GLU A 179 4.83 -11.00 -9.78
CA GLU A 179 3.45 -11.43 -9.60
C GLU A 179 3.17 -11.85 -8.14
N LYS A 180 4.05 -11.50 -7.19
CA LYS A 180 3.79 -11.74 -5.78
C LYS A 180 2.52 -11.02 -5.34
N GLY A 181 1.70 -11.73 -4.59
CA GLY A 181 0.43 -11.19 -4.11
C GLY A 181 -0.68 -11.12 -5.17
N GLN A 182 -0.41 -11.43 -6.45
CA GLN A 182 -1.38 -11.30 -7.55
C GLN A 182 -2.71 -12.02 -7.28
N ARG A 183 -2.67 -13.24 -6.74
CA ARG A 183 -3.89 -13.98 -6.38
C ARG A 183 -4.71 -13.28 -5.30
N VAL A 184 -4.05 -12.69 -4.31
CA VAL A 184 -4.70 -11.97 -3.20
C VAL A 184 -5.24 -10.64 -3.71
N THR A 185 -4.49 -9.94 -4.57
CA THR A 185 -4.94 -8.75 -5.29
C THR A 185 -6.23 -9.01 -6.05
N TRP A 186 -6.27 -10.07 -6.86
CA TRP A 186 -7.46 -10.42 -7.62
C TRP A 186 -8.66 -10.75 -6.73
N ILE A 187 -8.47 -11.57 -5.68
CA ILE A 187 -9.54 -11.87 -4.71
C ILE A 187 -10.07 -10.59 -4.04
N TYR A 188 -9.16 -9.72 -3.60
CA TYR A 188 -9.50 -8.43 -3.00
C TYR A 188 -10.31 -7.55 -3.95
N GLU A 189 -9.88 -7.40 -5.21
CA GLU A 189 -10.59 -6.59 -6.21
C GLU A 189 -11.97 -7.17 -6.55
N MET A 190 -12.11 -8.49 -6.64
CA MET A 190 -13.41 -9.14 -6.85
C MET A 190 -14.36 -8.91 -5.67
N LEU A 191 -13.87 -9.12 -4.44
CA LEU A 191 -14.65 -8.87 -3.22
C LEU A 191 -15.07 -7.40 -3.11
N ARG A 192 -14.15 -6.48 -3.38
CA ARG A 192 -14.41 -5.04 -3.35
C ARG A 192 -15.43 -4.63 -4.41
N THR A 193 -15.35 -5.19 -5.62
CA THR A 193 -16.29 -4.91 -6.71
C THR A 193 -17.71 -5.37 -6.37
N ILE A 194 -17.86 -6.49 -5.65
CA ILE A 194 -19.18 -7.03 -5.28
C ILE A 194 -19.72 -6.30 -4.05
N LEU A 195 -18.92 -6.16 -3.00
CA LEU A 195 -19.40 -5.75 -1.69
C LEU A 195 -19.68 -4.24 -1.60
N ARG A 196 -18.87 -3.41 -2.27
CA ARG A 196 -19.04 -1.96 -2.18
C ARG A 196 -20.37 -1.48 -2.78
N PRO A 197 -20.71 -1.79 -4.06
CA PRO A 197 -21.98 -1.35 -4.62
C PRO A 197 -23.18 -1.94 -3.88
N ALA A 198 -23.07 -3.20 -3.42
CA ALA A 198 -24.14 -3.83 -2.64
C ALA A 198 -24.41 -3.09 -1.32
N LEU A 199 -23.36 -2.67 -0.60
CA LEU A 199 -23.52 -1.89 0.62
C LEU A 199 -23.94 -0.45 0.37
N GLU A 200 -23.44 0.18 -0.69
CA GLU A 200 -23.82 1.54 -1.09
C GLU A 200 -25.32 1.61 -1.44
N SER A 201 -25.80 0.69 -2.27
CA SER A 201 -27.23 0.53 -2.58
C SER A 201 -28.06 0.28 -1.32
N SER A 202 -27.63 -0.64 -0.45
CA SER A 202 -28.35 -0.91 0.80
C SER A 202 -28.41 0.30 1.74
N LEU A 203 -27.36 1.14 1.78
CA LEU A 203 -27.34 2.35 2.60
C LEU A 203 -28.21 3.45 1.98
N ASN A 204 -28.16 3.62 0.66
CA ASN A 204 -28.99 4.58 -0.06
C ASN A 204 -30.48 4.26 0.14
N ASP A 205 -30.87 2.97 0.04
CA ASP A 205 -32.24 2.51 0.31
C ASP A 205 -32.66 2.77 1.76
N LEU A 206 -31.76 2.49 2.72
CA LEU A 206 -32.04 2.69 4.15
C LEU A 206 -32.32 4.16 4.50
N PHE A 207 -31.63 5.09 3.83
CA PHE A 207 -31.78 6.54 4.03
C PHE A 207 -32.74 7.20 3.03
N GLY A 208 -33.36 6.43 2.13
CA GLY A 208 -34.27 6.95 1.11
C GLY A 208 -33.60 7.92 0.13
N LEU A 209 -32.32 7.71 -0.19
CA LEU A 209 -31.55 8.56 -1.10
C LEU A 209 -31.76 8.14 -2.55
N TYR A 210 -31.59 9.10 -3.47
CA TYR A 210 -31.64 8.81 -4.91
C TYR A 210 -30.52 7.84 -5.31
N ASP A 211 -30.92 6.80 -6.04
CA ASP A 211 -30.06 5.74 -6.56
C ASP A 211 -28.97 6.27 -7.51
N ASP A 212 -27.84 5.56 -7.59
CA ASP A 212 -26.54 5.92 -8.19
C ASP A 212 -26.57 6.16 -9.72
N THR A 213 -27.76 6.28 -10.30
CA THR A 213 -28.02 6.52 -11.72
C THR A 213 -27.87 8.00 -12.11
N ILE A 214 -27.92 8.93 -11.14
CA ILE A 214 -27.76 10.36 -11.40
C ILE A 214 -26.34 10.80 -10.95
N PRO A 215 -25.53 11.40 -11.84
CA PRO A 215 -24.22 11.91 -11.45
C PRO A 215 -24.34 12.93 -10.32
N LEU A 216 -23.53 12.77 -9.27
CA LEU A 216 -23.46 13.64 -8.07
C LEU A 216 -23.39 15.15 -8.37
N MET A 217 -22.99 15.50 -9.60
CA MET A 217 -22.91 16.85 -10.12
C MET A 217 -24.27 17.56 -10.15
N HIS A 218 -25.36 16.83 -10.40
CA HIS A 218 -26.70 17.38 -10.63
C HIS A 218 -27.59 17.40 -9.38
N LEU A 219 -27.10 16.96 -8.21
CA LEU A 219 -27.87 16.94 -6.97
C LEU A 219 -27.70 18.25 -6.19
N ASP A 220 -28.81 18.84 -5.75
CA ASP A 220 -28.80 20.07 -4.94
C ASP A 220 -28.09 19.86 -3.59
N ASN A 221 -28.33 18.71 -2.94
CA ASN A 221 -27.69 18.31 -1.69
C ASN A 221 -26.82 17.07 -1.89
N VAL A 222 -25.50 17.24 -1.97
CA VAL A 222 -24.54 16.13 -2.22
C VAL A 222 -24.04 15.47 -0.94
N THR A 223 -24.17 16.17 0.20
CA THR A 223 -23.73 15.70 1.52
C THR A 223 -24.25 14.30 1.90
N PRO A 224 -25.55 13.97 1.76
CA PRO A 224 -26.04 12.65 2.15
C PRO A 224 -25.46 11.52 1.29
N ASN A 225 -25.40 11.69 -0.03
CA ASN A 225 -24.87 10.68 -0.95
C ASN A 225 -23.34 10.48 -0.77
N ILE A 226 -22.58 11.55 -0.50
CA ILE A 226 -21.16 11.41 -0.16
C ILE A 226 -21.01 10.64 1.16
N THR A 227 -21.90 10.85 2.12
CA THR A 227 -21.83 10.18 3.43
C THR A 227 -22.06 8.68 3.29
N THR A 228 -23.06 8.24 2.52
CA THR A 228 -23.32 6.82 2.28
C THR A 228 -22.19 6.17 1.47
N LEU A 229 -21.65 6.88 0.48
CA LEU A 229 -20.47 6.45 -0.27
C LEU A 229 -19.22 6.28 0.62
N VAL A 230 -18.92 7.25 1.49
CA VAL A 230 -17.77 7.16 2.41
C VAL A 230 -17.99 6.05 3.42
N ALA A 231 -19.21 5.90 3.94
CA ALA A 231 -19.56 4.83 4.87
C ALA A 231 -19.41 3.44 4.23
N SER A 232 -19.89 3.24 3.00
CA SER A 232 -19.74 1.96 2.28
C SER A 232 -18.26 1.63 2.07
N HIS A 233 -17.46 2.61 1.65
CA HIS A 233 -16.01 2.48 1.51
C HIS A 233 -15.31 2.09 2.81
N LEU A 234 -15.66 2.76 3.91
CA LEU A 234 -15.07 2.48 5.21
C LEU A 234 -15.39 1.07 5.69
N VAL A 235 -16.66 0.66 5.63
CA VAL A 235 -17.10 -0.67 6.07
C VAL A 235 -16.42 -1.77 5.24
N VAL A 236 -16.40 -1.64 3.91
CA VAL A 236 -15.73 -2.61 3.03
C VAL A 236 -14.23 -2.63 3.26
N GLY A 237 -13.59 -1.46 3.35
CA GLY A 237 -12.15 -1.35 3.57
C GLY A 237 -11.71 -1.94 4.90
N VAL A 238 -12.49 -1.73 5.95
CA VAL A 238 -12.34 -2.35 7.28
C VAL A 238 -12.45 -3.88 7.17
N LEU A 239 -13.49 -4.38 6.51
CA LEU A 239 -13.73 -5.82 6.37
C LEU A 239 -12.61 -6.51 5.57
N LEU A 240 -12.13 -5.89 4.49
CA LEU A 240 -11.12 -6.46 3.60
C LEU A 240 -9.67 -6.17 4.03
N SER A 241 -9.46 -5.37 5.07
CA SER A 241 -8.12 -5.00 5.56
C SER A 241 -7.18 -6.19 5.84
N PRO A 242 -7.62 -7.35 6.38
CA PRO A 242 -6.74 -8.51 6.56
C PRO A 242 -6.13 -9.01 5.25
N LEU A 243 -6.88 -8.96 4.14
CA LEU A 243 -6.36 -9.33 2.82
C LEU A 243 -5.32 -8.33 2.32
N GLU A 244 -5.48 -7.03 2.62
CA GLU A 244 -4.49 -6.01 2.30
C GLU A 244 -3.17 -6.24 3.07
N ILE A 245 -3.24 -6.63 4.34
CA ILE A 245 -2.05 -6.95 5.15
C ILE A 245 -1.34 -8.18 4.55
N ILE A 246 -2.08 -9.25 4.26
CA ILE A 246 -1.51 -10.47 3.66
C ILE A 246 -0.86 -10.16 2.32
N ARG A 247 -1.53 -9.39 1.45
CA ARG A 247 -0.99 -8.93 0.17
C ARG A 247 0.34 -8.22 0.36
N THR A 248 0.40 -7.22 1.23
CA THR A 248 1.64 -6.46 1.47
C THR A 248 2.77 -7.34 2.01
N ARG A 249 2.49 -8.27 2.95
CA ARG A 249 3.51 -9.16 3.51
C ARG A 249 4.01 -10.20 2.49
N LEU A 250 3.12 -10.73 1.65
CA LEU A 250 3.49 -11.65 0.56
C LEU A 250 4.34 -10.98 -0.52
N ILE A 251 4.13 -9.68 -0.76
CA ILE A 251 4.95 -8.91 -1.71
C ILE A 251 6.34 -8.64 -1.12
N VAL A 252 6.41 -8.26 0.16
CA VAL A 252 7.65 -7.83 0.83
C VAL A 252 8.56 -8.99 1.24
N GLN A 253 8.02 -10.19 1.47
CA GLN A 253 8.84 -11.36 1.81
C GLN A 253 9.75 -11.79 0.65
N SER A 254 10.90 -12.36 0.98
CA SER A 254 11.82 -12.96 -0.01
C SER A 254 11.16 -14.13 -0.77
N ALA A 255 11.38 -14.22 -2.09
CA ALA A 255 10.92 -15.38 -2.88
C ALA A 255 11.70 -16.68 -2.62
N SER A 256 12.92 -16.59 -2.06
CA SER A 256 13.72 -17.79 -1.77
C SER A 256 12.99 -18.72 -0.80
N PRO A 257 12.81 -20.02 -1.13
CA PRO A 257 12.06 -20.96 -0.30
C PRO A 257 12.70 -21.20 1.07
N LEU A 258 14.02 -21.01 1.20
CA LEU A 258 14.73 -21.12 2.49
C LEU A 258 14.50 -19.91 3.42
N CYS A 259 14.01 -18.79 2.86
CA CYS A 259 13.79 -17.54 3.58
C CYS A 259 12.31 -17.13 3.63
N SER A 260 11.42 -17.91 3.00
CA SER A 260 10.00 -17.59 2.92
C SER A 260 9.26 -18.05 4.17
N LYS A 261 8.69 -17.09 4.92
CA LYS A 261 7.83 -17.37 6.07
C LYS A 261 6.44 -17.84 5.64
N TYR A 262 5.92 -17.31 4.54
CA TYR A 262 4.56 -17.61 4.08
C TYR A 262 4.56 -18.30 2.72
N LYS A 263 4.11 -19.57 2.70
CA LYS A 263 3.99 -20.38 1.47
C LYS A 263 2.83 -19.97 0.55
N GLY A 264 1.87 -19.21 1.07
CA GLY A 264 0.71 -18.73 0.31
C GLY A 264 -0.26 -17.93 1.17
N ALA A 265 -1.36 -17.44 0.58
CA ALA A 265 -2.32 -16.56 1.25
C ALA A 265 -3.03 -17.23 2.44
N PHE A 266 -3.49 -18.47 2.28
CA PHE A 266 -4.15 -19.22 3.37
C PHE A 266 -3.19 -19.57 4.50
N HIS A 267 -1.95 -19.95 4.16
CA HIS A 267 -0.90 -20.19 5.15
C HIS A 267 -0.57 -18.90 5.90
N ALA A 268 -0.42 -17.77 5.18
CA ALA A 268 -0.20 -16.46 5.78
C ALA A 268 -1.32 -16.09 6.75
N LEU A 269 -2.58 -16.22 6.34
CA LEU A 269 -3.74 -15.94 7.18
C LEU A 269 -3.73 -16.77 8.46
N ARG A 270 -3.50 -18.10 8.35
CA ARG A 270 -3.46 -19.01 9.51
C ARG A 270 -2.31 -18.69 10.45
N THR A 271 -1.11 -18.48 9.91
CA THR A 271 0.08 -18.15 10.70
C THR A 271 -0.08 -16.80 11.40
N MET A 272 -0.63 -15.79 10.71
CA MET A 272 -0.91 -14.48 11.31
C MET A 272 -1.91 -14.58 12.45
N PHE A 273 -2.99 -15.35 12.30
CA PHE A 273 -3.94 -15.54 13.38
C PHE A 273 -3.36 -16.31 14.57
N ALA A 274 -2.49 -17.28 14.33
CA ALA A 274 -1.86 -18.05 15.39
C ALA A 274 -0.78 -17.25 16.16
N GLU A 275 0.07 -16.50 15.45
CA GLU A 275 1.21 -15.80 16.05
C GLU A 275 0.85 -14.43 16.63
N GLU A 276 -0.12 -13.72 16.04
CA GLU A 276 -0.39 -12.31 16.37
C GLU A 276 -1.59 -12.12 17.32
N GLY A 277 -2.14 -13.19 17.90
CA GLY A 277 -3.28 -13.10 18.81
C GLY A 277 -4.62 -12.89 18.08
N GLY A 278 -4.79 -13.56 16.93
CA GLY A 278 -6.04 -13.59 16.18
C GLY A 278 -6.38 -12.29 15.45
N LEU A 279 -7.67 -12.16 15.07
CA LEU A 279 -8.20 -10.98 14.36
C LEU A 279 -7.90 -9.68 15.10
N ARG A 280 -7.99 -9.67 16.42
CA ARG A 280 -7.82 -8.45 17.22
C ARG A 280 -6.38 -7.93 17.18
N GLY A 281 -5.38 -8.81 17.23
CA GLY A 281 -3.98 -8.40 17.20
C GLY A 281 -3.51 -7.97 15.81
N VAL A 282 -3.94 -8.69 14.77
CA VAL A 282 -3.62 -8.35 13.37
C VAL A 282 -4.30 -7.04 12.94
N TYR A 283 -5.59 -6.86 13.30
CA TYR A 283 -6.44 -5.81 12.74
C TYR A 283 -6.71 -4.64 13.70
N LEU A 284 -7.14 -4.91 14.94
CA LEU A 284 -7.63 -3.90 15.89
C LEU A 284 -6.51 -3.12 16.62
N SER A 285 -5.25 -3.54 16.50
CA SER A 285 -4.15 -2.93 17.24
C SER A 285 -3.62 -1.66 16.55
N LYS A 286 -2.68 -1.82 15.63
CA LYS A 286 -1.95 -0.71 15.00
C LYS A 286 -2.52 -0.36 13.62
N ASN A 287 -3.17 -1.32 12.96
CA ASN A 287 -3.57 -1.19 11.55
C ASN A 287 -4.95 -0.56 11.36
N LEU A 288 -5.82 -0.53 12.39
CA LEU A 288 -7.17 0.01 12.28
C LEU A 288 -7.20 1.50 11.89
N VAL A 289 -6.47 2.34 12.63
CA VAL A 289 -6.48 3.80 12.41
C VAL A 289 -5.99 4.18 11.00
N PRO A 290 -4.83 3.67 10.51
CA PRO A 290 -4.40 4.00 9.15
C PRO A 290 -5.35 3.47 8.08
N THR A 291 -5.99 2.31 8.31
CA THR A 291 -7.01 1.76 7.41
C THR A 291 -8.24 2.66 7.33
N LEU A 292 -8.73 3.15 8.47
CA LEU A 292 -9.87 4.08 8.52
C LEU A 292 -9.56 5.40 7.80
N LEU A 293 -8.38 5.99 8.08
CA LEU A 293 -7.96 7.22 7.40
C LEU A 293 -7.83 7.02 5.89
N TYR A 294 -7.24 5.90 5.47
CA TYR A 294 -7.03 5.61 4.05
C TYR A 294 -8.36 5.47 3.32
N HIS A 295 -9.21 4.54 3.77
CA HIS A 295 -10.49 4.26 3.11
C HIS A 295 -11.52 5.37 3.31
N GLY A 296 -11.36 6.27 4.29
CA GLY A 296 -12.20 7.45 4.47
C GLY A 296 -11.80 8.60 3.55
N ILE A 297 -10.50 8.88 3.39
CA ILE A 297 -10.04 10.00 2.56
C ILE A 297 -10.09 9.64 1.06
N THR A 298 -9.89 8.37 0.68
CA THR A 298 -9.92 7.95 -0.74
C THR A 298 -11.23 8.32 -1.47
N PRO A 299 -12.44 7.94 -1.01
CA PRO A 299 -13.68 8.31 -1.68
C PRO A 299 -13.90 9.82 -1.71
N LEU A 300 -13.51 10.54 -0.65
CA LEU A 300 -13.62 12.01 -0.60
C LEU A 300 -12.78 12.67 -1.71
N LEU A 301 -11.54 12.22 -1.89
CA LEU A 301 -10.68 12.74 -2.96
C LEU A 301 -11.22 12.38 -4.35
N ALA A 302 -11.73 11.17 -4.54
CA ALA A 302 -12.33 10.75 -5.80
C ALA A 302 -13.55 11.59 -6.19
N CYS A 303 -14.41 11.96 -5.22
CA CYS A 303 -15.56 12.83 -5.48
C CYS A 303 -15.17 14.31 -5.60
N SER A 304 -14.09 14.74 -4.94
CA SER A 304 -13.67 16.14 -4.94
C SER A 304 -13.32 16.65 -6.33
N ALA A 305 -12.68 15.84 -7.17
CA ALA A 305 -12.23 16.25 -8.50
C ALA A 305 -13.40 16.70 -9.41
N PRO A 306 -14.39 15.84 -9.72
CA PRO A 306 -15.50 16.25 -10.59
C PRO A 306 -16.33 17.37 -9.95
N LEU A 307 -16.56 17.34 -8.63
CA LEU A 307 -17.33 18.36 -7.93
C LEU A 307 -16.70 19.75 -8.01
N ILE A 308 -15.39 19.84 -7.77
CA ILE A 308 -14.66 21.11 -7.87
C ILE A 308 -14.69 21.59 -9.32
N ILE A 309 -14.47 20.71 -10.29
CA ILE A 309 -14.41 21.10 -11.71
C ILE A 309 -15.76 21.69 -12.17
N ALA A 310 -16.88 20.99 -11.99
CA ALA A 310 -18.13 21.55 -12.53
C ALA A 310 -18.82 22.57 -11.61
N ARG A 311 -18.66 22.52 -10.28
CA ARG A 311 -19.32 23.50 -9.39
C ARG A 311 -18.53 24.79 -9.19
N THR A 312 -17.21 24.71 -9.15
CA THR A 312 -16.38 25.89 -8.86
C THR A 312 -15.75 26.47 -10.12
N LEU A 313 -15.24 25.62 -11.02
CA LEU A 313 -14.59 26.08 -12.24
C LEU A 313 -15.58 26.22 -13.41
N GLY A 314 -16.73 25.54 -13.37
CA GLY A 314 -17.75 25.60 -14.43
C GLY A 314 -17.25 25.08 -15.77
N ILE A 315 -16.20 24.23 -15.78
CA ILE A 315 -15.58 23.72 -17.00
C ILE A 315 -16.35 22.48 -17.46
N SER A 316 -16.96 22.57 -18.64
CA SER A 316 -17.55 21.42 -19.32
C SER A 316 -16.49 20.65 -20.12
N ALA A 317 -16.53 19.32 -20.04
CA ALA A 317 -15.68 18.45 -20.85
C ALA A 317 -15.98 18.58 -22.36
N VAL A 318 -17.22 18.94 -22.72
CA VAL A 318 -17.64 19.13 -24.12
C VAL A 318 -17.04 20.41 -24.71
N ASP A 319 -17.02 21.49 -23.92
CA ASP A 319 -16.60 22.80 -24.42
C ASP A 319 -15.06 22.90 -24.51
N SER A 320 -14.35 22.27 -23.56
CA SER A 320 -12.88 22.35 -23.50
C SER A 320 -12.26 21.07 -22.91
N PRO A 321 -12.07 20.02 -23.71
CA PRO A 321 -11.62 18.71 -23.21
C PRO A 321 -10.21 18.76 -22.61
N ILE A 322 -9.31 19.55 -23.19
CA ILE A 322 -7.93 19.70 -22.70
C ILE A 322 -7.89 20.43 -21.34
N LEU A 323 -8.71 21.48 -21.18
CA LEU A 323 -8.77 22.24 -19.94
C LEU A 323 -9.39 21.41 -18.81
N TYR A 324 -10.46 20.67 -19.13
CA TYR A 324 -11.07 19.71 -18.21
C TYR A 324 -10.04 18.65 -17.77
N GLY A 325 -9.33 18.04 -18.72
CA GLY A 325 -8.28 17.07 -18.43
C GLY A 325 -7.14 17.66 -17.60
N ALA A 326 -6.74 18.90 -17.84
CA ALA A 326 -5.68 19.57 -17.07
C ALA A 326 -6.12 19.85 -15.62
N ALA A 327 -7.37 20.26 -15.41
CA ALA A 327 -7.94 20.45 -14.08
C ALA A 327 -8.07 19.11 -13.32
N GLU A 328 -8.54 18.06 -14.00
CA GLU A 328 -8.61 16.70 -13.47
C GLU A 328 -7.22 16.18 -13.09
N PHE A 329 -6.21 16.40 -13.93
CA PHE A 329 -4.83 16.03 -13.64
C PHE A 329 -4.26 16.77 -12.42
N ALA A 330 -4.50 18.08 -12.31
CA ALA A 330 -4.05 18.88 -11.18
C ALA A 330 -4.69 18.42 -9.86
N LEU A 331 -6.01 18.20 -9.85
CA LEU A 331 -6.74 17.73 -8.67
C LEU A 331 -6.36 16.29 -8.29
N SER A 332 -6.17 15.42 -9.28
CA SER A 332 -5.69 14.05 -9.05
C SER A 332 -4.27 14.01 -8.50
N THR A 333 -3.39 14.89 -8.99
CA THR A 333 -2.02 15.04 -8.47
C THR A 333 -2.02 15.59 -7.04
N PHE A 334 -2.91 16.53 -6.73
CA PHE A 334 -3.10 16.99 -5.35
C PHE A 334 -3.61 15.87 -4.43
N GLY A 335 -4.58 15.09 -4.88
CA GLY A 335 -5.05 13.90 -4.15
C GLY A 335 -3.93 12.90 -3.88
N LEU A 336 -3.03 12.71 -4.85
CA LEU A 336 -1.85 11.87 -4.71
C LEU A 336 -0.90 12.34 -3.60
N LEU A 337 -0.65 13.65 -3.52
CA LEU A 337 0.22 14.26 -2.50
C LEU A 337 -0.33 14.06 -1.08
N LEU A 338 -1.65 13.96 -0.94
CA LEU A 338 -2.31 13.67 0.34
C LEU A 338 -2.30 12.16 0.67
N MET A 339 -2.47 11.30 -0.33
CA MET A 339 -2.59 9.85 -0.16
C MET A 339 -1.27 9.14 0.08
N LEU A 340 -0.21 9.52 -0.63
CA LEU A 340 1.10 8.88 -0.56
C LEU A 340 1.72 8.75 0.84
N PRO A 341 1.76 9.81 1.68
CA PRO A 341 2.32 9.68 3.02
C PRO A 341 1.53 8.64 3.83
N LEU A 342 0.20 8.64 3.72
CA LEU A 342 -0.66 7.70 4.41
C LEU A 342 -0.48 6.26 3.89
N GLU A 343 -0.38 6.08 2.57
CA GLU A 343 -0.12 4.79 1.94
C GLU A 343 1.23 4.20 2.40
N THR A 344 2.28 5.02 2.41
CA THR A 344 3.62 4.63 2.83
C THR A 344 3.64 4.20 4.30
N ILE A 345 3.03 4.98 5.19
CA ILE A 345 2.95 4.67 6.62
C ILE A 345 2.15 3.38 6.85
N ARG A 346 1.00 3.25 6.17
CA ARG A 346 0.14 2.06 6.26
C ARG A 346 0.91 0.80 5.86
N LYS A 347 1.56 0.79 4.70
CA LYS A 347 2.33 -0.37 4.21
C LYS A 347 3.49 -0.72 5.13
N ARG A 348 4.18 0.27 5.69
CA ARG A 348 5.24 0.06 6.70
C ARG A 348 4.73 -0.54 8.00
N LEU A 349 3.51 -0.17 8.41
CA LEU A 349 2.88 -0.73 9.59
C LEU A 349 2.42 -2.17 9.36
N HIS A 350 1.92 -2.49 8.17
CA HIS A 350 1.54 -3.85 7.79
C HIS A 350 2.73 -4.83 7.82
N CYS A 351 3.94 -4.35 7.53
CA CYS A 351 5.15 -5.16 7.53
C CYS A 351 5.69 -5.46 8.94
N GLN A 352 5.07 -4.92 9.99
CA GLN A 352 5.44 -5.27 11.35
C GLN A 352 4.87 -6.64 11.70
N VAL A 353 5.78 -7.58 11.91
CA VAL A 353 5.51 -8.92 12.41
C VAL A 353 6.08 -8.99 13.82
N PRO A 354 5.38 -9.60 14.80
CA PRO A 354 5.97 -9.83 16.12
C PRO A 354 7.22 -10.70 16.02
N VAL A 355 8.13 -10.52 16.98
CA VAL A 355 9.36 -11.30 17.08
C VAL A 355 8.99 -12.70 17.57
N THR A 356 8.72 -13.60 16.63
CA THR A 356 8.51 -15.05 16.86
C THR A 356 9.81 -15.81 16.54
N ASN A 357 9.87 -17.11 16.85
CA ASN A 357 11.02 -18.00 16.56
C ASN A 357 11.52 -17.97 15.11
N GLU A 358 10.66 -17.64 14.13
CA GLU A 358 11.08 -17.41 12.74
C GLU A 358 11.06 -15.91 12.40
N SER A 359 12.26 -15.36 12.15
CA SER A 359 12.44 -13.99 11.70
C SER A 359 11.80 -13.77 10.32
N PHE A 360 10.98 -12.72 10.19
CA PHE A 360 10.44 -12.31 8.89
C PHE A 360 11.56 -11.76 7.99
N LYS A 361 12.00 -12.56 7.02
CA LYS A 361 13.04 -12.20 6.05
C LYS A 361 12.43 -11.51 4.84
N SER A 362 12.65 -10.21 4.73
CA SER A 362 12.13 -9.36 3.66
C SER A 362 13.12 -9.21 2.51
N THR A 363 12.58 -9.06 1.29
CA THR A 363 13.35 -8.74 0.08
C THR A 363 14.08 -7.40 0.21
N VAL A 364 13.53 -6.50 1.00
CA VAL A 364 14.04 -5.14 1.18
C VAL A 364 14.32 -4.90 2.66
N ALA A 365 15.30 -4.05 2.96
CA ALA A 365 15.59 -3.63 4.33
C ALA A 365 14.32 -3.10 5.01
N LEU A 366 13.96 -3.68 6.14
CA LEU A 366 12.95 -3.13 7.05
C LEU A 366 13.64 -2.44 8.22
N ARG A 367 12.91 -1.51 8.85
CA ARG A 367 13.38 -0.88 10.07
C ARG A 367 13.47 -1.93 11.18
N PRO A 368 14.60 -2.05 11.91
CA PRO A 368 14.77 -3.08 12.94
C PRO A 368 13.83 -2.88 14.15
N VAL A 369 13.52 -1.62 14.46
CA VAL A 369 12.62 -1.27 15.56
C VAL A 369 11.20 -1.03 15.02
N PRO A 370 10.15 -1.62 15.61
CA PRO A 370 8.78 -1.38 15.18
C PRO A 370 8.28 0.02 15.54
N TYR A 371 7.39 0.58 14.72
CA TYR A 371 6.65 1.81 15.01
C TYR A 371 5.57 1.56 16.08
N ARG A 372 5.34 2.57 16.92
CA ARG A 372 4.28 2.54 17.93
C ARG A 372 2.91 2.90 17.36
N GLY A 373 2.87 3.75 16.32
CA GLY A 373 1.65 4.20 15.66
C GLY A 373 1.96 5.10 14.47
N ILE A 374 0.93 5.74 13.91
CA ILE A 374 1.06 6.59 12.71
C ILE A 374 1.99 7.78 12.97
N LEU A 375 1.78 8.53 14.05
CA LEU A 375 2.57 9.73 14.36
C LEU A 375 4.04 9.41 14.62
N ASP A 376 4.30 8.30 15.34
CA ASP A 376 5.66 7.80 15.57
C ASP A 376 6.32 7.36 14.26
N ALA A 377 5.55 6.75 13.35
CA ALA A 377 6.03 6.43 12.00
C ALA A 377 6.35 7.69 11.19
N VAL A 378 5.47 8.70 11.15
CA VAL A 378 5.73 9.99 10.47
C VAL A 378 7.04 10.59 10.99
N TYR A 379 7.16 10.75 12.31
CA TYR A 379 8.31 11.38 12.93
C TYR A 379 9.61 10.63 12.61
N ARG A 380 9.61 9.30 12.74
CA ARG A 380 10.80 8.47 12.50
C ARG A 380 11.17 8.43 11.02
N ILE A 381 10.20 8.32 10.11
CA ILE A 381 10.50 8.34 8.67
C ILE A 381 11.08 9.70 8.28
N MET A 382 10.50 10.79 8.77
CA MET A 382 11.00 12.13 8.47
C MET A 382 12.41 12.39 9.02
N LYS A 383 12.71 11.81 10.18
CA LYS A 383 14.00 11.96 10.85
C LYS A 383 15.07 11.02 10.30
N GLU A 384 14.73 9.77 10.01
CA GLU A 384 15.67 8.72 9.61
C GLU A 384 15.90 8.71 8.08
N GLU A 385 14.92 9.10 7.26
CA GLU A 385 14.97 8.96 5.78
C GLU A 385 14.72 10.27 5.01
N GLY A 386 14.62 11.39 5.72
CA GLY A 386 14.08 12.63 5.17
C GLY A 386 14.92 13.30 4.08
N THR A 387 16.21 13.00 3.99
CA THR A 387 17.15 13.78 3.18
C THR A 387 17.57 13.05 1.93
N ARG A 388 17.57 13.75 0.79
CA ARG A 388 18.16 13.23 -0.44
C ARG A 388 19.67 13.31 -0.31
N THR A 389 20.33 12.15 -0.25
CA THR A 389 21.78 12.08 -0.32
C THR A 389 22.24 12.54 -1.72
N LYS A 390 23.07 13.57 -1.79
CA LYS A 390 23.85 13.87 -3.01
C LYS A 390 25.10 12.96 -3.00
N SER A 391 24.90 11.65 -3.13
CA SER A 391 25.98 10.63 -3.02
C SER A 391 27.08 10.71 -4.11
N SER A 392 26.94 11.58 -5.11
CA SER A 392 27.88 11.67 -6.24
C SER A 392 29.17 12.45 -5.97
N ALA A 393 29.20 13.38 -5.01
CA ALA A 393 30.37 14.26 -4.81
C ALA A 393 31.47 13.64 -3.94
N GLN A 394 31.10 12.86 -2.92
CA GLN A 394 32.04 12.38 -1.90
C GLN A 394 32.77 11.09 -2.30
N LYS A 395 32.07 10.15 -2.97
CA LYS A 395 32.70 8.94 -3.56
C LYS A 395 33.72 9.28 -4.66
N LYS A 396 33.54 10.38 -5.40
CA LYS A 396 34.53 10.84 -6.38
C LYS A 396 35.80 11.41 -5.74
N GLN A 397 35.72 12.01 -4.56
CA GLN A 397 36.90 12.52 -3.85
C GLN A 397 37.71 11.41 -3.19
N ILE A 398 37.06 10.43 -2.55
CA ILE A 398 37.77 9.31 -1.89
C ILE A 398 38.51 8.46 -2.93
N ARG A 399 37.86 8.19 -4.08
CA ARG A 399 38.45 7.39 -5.17
C ARG A 399 39.54 8.13 -5.96
N LYS A 400 39.58 9.47 -5.89
CA LYS A 400 40.70 10.28 -6.41
C LYS A 400 41.90 10.27 -5.47
N LYS A 401 41.67 10.13 -4.16
CA LYS A 401 42.73 10.15 -3.14
C LYS A 401 43.45 8.81 -3.03
N THR A 402 42.75 7.69 -3.20
CA THR A 402 43.40 6.36 -3.27
C THR A 402 44.22 6.17 -4.54
N LYS A 403 43.86 6.82 -5.66
CA LYS A 403 44.64 6.77 -6.90
C LYS A 403 45.90 7.65 -6.93
N PHE A 404 46.08 8.55 -5.97
CA PHE A 404 47.26 9.42 -5.89
C PHE A 404 48.34 8.87 -4.94
N SER A 405 48.12 7.68 -4.35
CA SER A 405 49.00 7.11 -3.33
C SER A 405 49.79 5.87 -3.79
N ASP A 406 49.70 5.47 -5.06
CA ASP A 406 50.35 4.26 -5.60
C ASP A 406 51.54 4.55 -6.54
N THR A 407 52.08 5.77 -6.52
CA THR A 407 53.31 6.09 -7.25
C THR A 407 54.22 6.92 -6.35
N ASP A 408 55.06 6.24 -5.57
CA ASP A 408 56.50 6.53 -5.44
C ASP A 408 57.10 5.71 -4.29
N THR A 409 57.98 4.78 -4.65
CA THR A 409 58.94 4.12 -3.74
C THR A 409 60.20 4.98 -3.65
N THR A 410 60.63 5.39 -2.45
CA THR A 410 62.00 5.21 -1.91
C THR A 410 62.25 6.01 -0.61
N THR A 411 62.72 5.28 0.42
CA THR A 411 63.66 5.65 1.50
C THR A 411 63.51 6.98 2.26
N SER A 412 63.20 6.89 3.56
CA SER A 412 64.11 7.26 4.68
C SER A 412 63.37 7.24 6.01
N ASP A 413 64.08 6.76 7.04
CA ASP A 413 63.65 6.70 8.43
C ASP A 413 63.26 8.09 8.97
N THR A 414 62.15 8.16 9.70
CA THR A 414 61.96 9.00 10.89
C THR A 414 60.66 8.61 11.59
N ASP A 415 60.78 8.23 12.85
CA ASP A 415 59.68 7.98 13.78
C ASP A 415 58.85 9.25 13.98
N GLU A 416 57.59 9.23 13.55
CA GLU A 416 56.55 10.13 14.06
C GLU A 416 55.24 9.33 14.10
N ASP A 417 54.89 8.86 15.29
CA ASP A 417 53.59 8.27 15.62
C ASP A 417 52.46 9.28 15.34
N VAL A 418 52.00 9.35 14.09
CA VAL A 418 50.78 10.09 13.76
C VAL A 418 49.59 9.23 14.18
N PHE A 419 49.26 9.30 15.46
CA PHE A 419 47.94 8.98 15.99
C PHE A 419 46.88 9.66 15.12
N LEU A 420 46.28 8.90 14.20
CA LEU A 420 45.08 9.34 13.48
C LEU A 420 43.96 9.43 14.51
N ARG A 421 43.82 10.62 15.11
CA ARG A 421 42.65 10.98 15.90
C ARG A 421 41.41 10.64 15.06
N PRO A 422 40.44 9.84 15.56
CA PRO A 422 39.17 9.69 14.87
C PRO A 422 38.60 11.10 14.72
N LYS A 423 38.50 11.55 13.48
CA LYS A 423 38.00 12.88 13.14
C LYS A 423 36.59 12.94 13.70
N GLN A 424 36.40 13.69 14.79
CA GLN A 424 35.08 13.94 15.39
C GLN A 424 34.13 14.37 14.27
N ILE A 425 33.23 13.46 13.90
CA ILE A 425 32.11 13.75 13.01
C ILE A 425 31.28 14.77 13.78
N ARG A 426 31.32 16.03 13.33
CA ARG A 426 30.46 17.07 13.89
C ARG A 426 29.02 16.57 13.71
N PRO A 427 28.18 16.51 14.77
CA PRO A 427 26.78 16.16 14.59
C PRO A 427 26.13 17.28 13.78
N VAL A 428 25.94 17.05 12.48
CA VAL A 428 25.18 17.98 11.65
C VAL A 428 23.75 17.88 12.14
N THR A 429 23.29 18.96 12.75
CA THR A 429 21.96 19.06 13.33
C THR A 429 20.91 18.74 12.28
N SER A 430 20.17 17.65 12.54
CA SER A 430 18.76 17.47 12.18
C SER A 430 18.38 17.88 10.76
N ALA A 431 18.86 17.15 9.77
CA ALA A 431 18.31 17.27 8.43
C ALA A 431 16.98 16.47 8.39
N TRP A 432 15.91 17.10 8.86
CA TRP A 432 14.54 16.59 8.70
C TRP A 432 14.14 16.69 7.23
N GLY A 433 13.36 15.74 6.75
CA GLY A 433 12.77 15.88 5.43
C GLY A 433 11.65 14.90 5.17
N ILE A 434 10.95 15.09 4.06
CA ILE A 434 9.69 14.38 3.78
C ILE A 434 9.88 13.37 2.63
N HIS A 435 11.11 13.25 2.11
CA HIS A 435 11.40 12.43 0.94
C HIS A 435 11.04 10.94 1.14
N GLY A 436 11.29 10.40 2.34
CA GLY A 436 10.92 9.03 2.69
C GLY A 436 9.42 8.73 2.59
N LEU A 437 8.54 9.72 2.82
CA LEU A 437 7.08 9.56 2.76
C LEU A 437 6.54 9.57 1.32
N TYR A 438 7.27 10.18 0.39
CA TYR A 438 6.89 10.33 -1.02
C TYR A 438 7.60 9.34 -1.94
N ARG A 439 8.02 8.19 -1.39
CA ARG A 439 8.57 7.10 -2.19
C ARG A 439 7.52 6.52 -3.12
N GLY A 440 7.84 6.48 -4.41
CA GLY A 440 6.90 6.08 -5.46
C GLY A 440 6.06 7.21 -6.05
N PHE A 441 6.25 8.46 -5.60
CA PHE A 441 5.54 9.61 -6.17
C PHE A 441 5.74 9.75 -7.67
N THR A 442 6.98 9.63 -8.15
CA THR A 442 7.30 9.76 -9.59
C THR A 442 6.59 8.71 -10.43
N MET A 443 6.41 7.51 -9.88
CA MET A 443 5.75 6.40 -10.56
C MET A 443 4.23 6.64 -10.67
N GLN A 444 3.61 7.06 -9.58
CA GLN A 444 2.17 7.33 -9.58
C GLN A 444 1.84 8.63 -10.34
N LEU A 445 2.72 9.64 -10.29
CA LEU A 445 2.61 10.86 -11.11
C LEU A 445 2.70 10.53 -12.61
N ALA A 446 3.62 9.66 -13.02
CA ALA A 446 3.72 9.22 -14.39
C ALA A 446 2.44 8.52 -14.86
N ALA A 447 1.83 7.69 -14.01
CA ALA A 447 0.54 7.07 -14.33
C ALA A 447 -0.58 8.11 -14.53
N ASN A 448 -0.71 9.09 -13.63
CA ASN A 448 -1.68 10.17 -13.80
C ASN A 448 -1.42 11.00 -15.05
N ALA A 449 -0.15 11.26 -15.38
CA ALA A 449 0.23 11.98 -16.59
C ALA A 449 -0.14 11.19 -17.86
N MET A 450 0.01 9.87 -17.85
CA MET A 450 -0.42 9.01 -18.97
C MET A 450 -1.93 9.06 -19.17
N VAL A 451 -2.73 9.04 -18.09
CA VAL A 451 -4.20 9.20 -18.17
C VAL A 451 -4.56 10.56 -18.76
N PHE A 452 -3.89 11.63 -18.32
CA PHE A 452 -4.08 12.97 -18.88
C PHE A 452 -3.75 13.02 -20.38
N VAL A 453 -2.62 12.47 -20.79
CA VAL A 453 -2.22 12.43 -22.22
C VAL A 453 -3.25 11.66 -23.03
N PHE A 454 -3.76 10.54 -22.52
CA PHE A 454 -4.79 9.77 -23.18
C PHE A 454 -6.11 10.57 -23.34
N HIS A 455 -6.56 11.25 -22.29
CA HIS A 455 -7.74 12.13 -22.36
C HIS A 455 -7.52 13.29 -23.33
N ALA A 456 -6.34 13.91 -23.33
CA ALA A 456 -6.00 15.00 -24.24
C ALA A 456 -5.97 14.53 -25.70
N MET A 457 -5.43 13.34 -25.98
CA MET A 457 -5.40 12.76 -27.32
C MET A 457 -6.81 12.45 -27.84
N ASN A 458 -7.64 11.78 -27.03
CA ASN A 458 -9.00 11.46 -27.42
C ASN A 458 -9.86 12.73 -27.62
N GLY A 459 -9.69 13.73 -26.74
CA GLY A 459 -10.39 15.01 -26.89
C GLY A 459 -9.99 15.80 -28.14
N LEU A 460 -8.75 15.64 -28.62
CA LEU A 460 -8.31 16.23 -29.89
C LEU A 460 -8.93 15.50 -31.10
N GLU A 461 -9.04 14.18 -31.05
CA GLU A 461 -9.67 13.39 -32.14
C GLU A 461 -11.16 13.71 -32.29
N GLU A 462 -11.88 13.86 -31.18
CA GLU A 462 -13.28 14.28 -31.19
C GLU A 462 -13.46 15.71 -31.74
N GLY A 463 -12.55 16.63 -31.36
CA GLY A 463 -12.53 17.98 -31.90
C GLY A 463 -12.30 18.03 -33.41
N LEU A 464 -11.36 17.23 -33.93
CA LEU A 464 -11.09 17.14 -35.37
C LEU A 464 -12.29 16.57 -36.15
N ASN A 465 -12.89 15.49 -35.65
CA ASN A 465 -14.04 14.83 -36.30
C ASN A 465 -15.32 15.69 -36.26
N SER A 466 -15.44 16.65 -35.35
CA SER A 466 -16.58 17.58 -35.30
C SER A 466 -16.51 18.74 -36.32
N THR A 467 -15.33 18.94 -36.94
CA THR A 467 -15.08 20.03 -37.90
C THR A 467 -15.10 19.59 -39.37
N THR A 468 -15.25 18.29 -39.63
CA THR A 468 -15.48 17.68 -40.95
C THR A 468 -16.93 17.26 -41.10
#